data_AF-A0A536A1X7-F1
#
_entry.id   AF-A0A536A1X7-F1
#
_cell.length_a   1.000
_cell.length_b   1.000
_cell.length_c   1.000
_cell.angle_alpha   90.00
_cell.angle_beta   90.00
_cell.angle_gamma   90.00
#
_symmetry.space_group_name_H-M   'P 1'
#
loop_
_entity.id
_entity.type
_entity.pdbx_description
1 polymer ?
#
loop_
_entity_poly.entity_id
_entity_poly.type
_entity_poly.pdbx_seq_one_letter_code
_entity_poly.pdbx_strand_id
1 'polypeptide(L)' 'MKEAIVEHGGYRIRVRTRGPAGGPHALVLPGMGDTEFTLVSQIRTLRDLGYQTHFVELPGFGL' A
#
# COMPACT_ATOMS: atom_id res chain seq x y z
N MET A 1 -6.78 1.38 -9.80
CA MET A 1 -6.13 1.55 -8.48
C MET A 1 -7.12 2.29 -7.61
N LYS A 2 -7.43 1.79 -6.42
CA LYS A 2 -8.35 2.45 -5.49
C LYS A 2 -7.53 3.14 -4.42
N GLU A 3 -7.82 4.39 -4.14
CA GLU A 3 -7.22 5.12 -3.04
C GLU A 3 -8.25 5.33 -1.92
N ALA A 4 -7.79 5.23 -0.69
CA ALA A 4 -8.54 5.60 0.49
C ALA A 4 -7.68 6.48 1.38
N ILE A 5 -8.32 7.37 2.12
CA ILE A 5 -7.66 8.21 3.12
C ILE A 5 -8.29 7.88 4.45
N VAL A 6 -7.44 7.59 5.44
CA VAL A 6 -7.84 7.29 6.81
C VAL A 6 -7.24 8.34 7.73
N GLU A 7 -8.08 8.98 8.54
CA GLU A 7 -7.63 9.92 9.57
C GLU A 7 -7.49 9.19 10.90
N HIS A 8 -6.31 9.26 11.51
CA HIS A 8 -6.04 8.61 12.79
C HIS A 8 -4.93 9.34 13.56
N GLY A 9 -5.17 9.66 14.83
CA GLY A 9 -4.16 10.27 15.71
C GLY A 9 -3.60 11.61 15.20
N GLY A 10 -4.40 12.40 14.46
CA GLY A 10 -3.96 13.64 13.83
C GLY A 10 -3.20 13.46 12.51
N TYR A 11 -3.02 12.22 12.05
CA TYR A 11 -2.40 11.92 10.76
C TYR A 11 -3.44 11.59 9.70
N ARG A 12 -3.10 11.97 8.46
CA ARG A 12 -3.85 11.60 7.25
C ARG A 12 -3.07 10.53 6.50
N ILE A 13 -3.54 9.29 6.55
CA ILE A 13 -2.86 8.12 6.02
C ILE A 13 -3.50 7.76 4.67
N ARG A 14 -2.71 7.74 3.59
CA ARG A 14 -3.18 7.29 2.27
C ARG A 14 -2.92 5.80 2.13
N VAL A 15 -3.95 5.06 1.73
CA VAL A 15 -3.86 3.62 1.43
C VAL A 15 -4.17 3.41 -0.04
N ARG A 16 -3.19 2.92 -0.80
CA ARG A 16 -3.34 2.56 -2.21
C ARG A 16 -3.59 1.07 -2.33
N THR A 17 -4.73 0.73 -2.93
CA THR A 17 -5.18 -0.65 -3.09
C THR A 17 -5.15 -1.07 -4.56
N ARG A 18 -4.55 -2.24 -4.82
CA ARG A 18 -4.51 -2.86 -6.16
C ARG A 18 -4.47 -4.38 -6.06
N GLY A 19 -5.13 -5.05 -7.00
CA GLY A 19 -5.17 -6.51 -7.09
C GLY A 19 -6.56 -7.00 -7.46
N PRO A 20 -6.75 -8.32 -7.58
CA PRO A 20 -8.04 -8.93 -7.88
C PRO A 20 -9.07 -8.62 -6.78
N ALA A 21 -10.32 -8.41 -7.18
CA ALA A 21 -11.42 -8.26 -6.23
C ALA A 21 -11.67 -9.60 -5.51
N GLY A 22 -11.71 -9.60 -4.18
CA GLY A 22 -11.96 -10.79 -3.37
C GLY A 22 -10.74 -11.70 -3.14
N GLY A 23 -9.54 -11.31 -3.59
CA GLY A 23 -8.30 -12.00 -3.21
C GLY A 23 -7.92 -11.75 -1.74
N PRO A 24 -7.09 -12.61 -1.13
CA PRO A 24 -6.61 -12.40 0.24
C PRO A 24 -5.87 -11.07 0.37
N HIS A 25 -6.02 -10.40 1.51
CA HIS A 25 -5.44 -9.08 1.74
C HIS A 25 -3.96 -9.19 2.13
N ALA A 26 -3.12 -8.36 1.50
CA ALA A 26 -1.73 -8.17 1.88
C ALA A 26 -1.45 -6.69 2.18
N LEU A 27 -1.02 -6.39 3.40
CA LEU A 27 -0.62 -5.05 3.81
C LEU A 27 0.87 -4.85 3.54
N VAL A 28 1.23 -3.74 2.89
CA VAL A 28 2.62 -3.38 2.61
C VAL A 28 2.94 -2.12 3.39
N LEU A 29 3.77 -2.29 4.41
CA LEU A 29 4.29 -1.22 5.26
C LEU A 29 5.72 -0.89 4.82
N PRO A 30 5.96 0.29 4.21
CA PRO A 30 7.29 0.67 3.77
C PRO A 30 8.23 0.91 4.96
N GLY A 31 9.51 0.60 4.77
CA GLY A 31 10.58 1.00 5.68
C GLY A 31 10.93 2.48 5.56
N MET A 32 11.89 2.93 6.36
CA MET A 32 12.39 4.30 6.29
C MET A 32 13.07 4.57 4.94
N GLY A 33 12.56 5.55 4.19
CA GLY A 33 13.07 5.90 2.86
C GLY A 33 12.48 5.07 1.72
N ASP A 34 11.65 4.07 2.01
CA ASP A 34 10.93 3.32 0.98
C ASP A 34 9.71 4.08 0.48
N THR A 35 9.40 3.84 -0.79
CA THR A 35 8.20 4.34 -1.47
C THR A 35 7.51 3.19 -2.20
N GLU A 36 6.32 3.44 -2.74
CA GLU A 36 5.66 2.45 -3.61
C GLU A 36 6.57 2.03 -4.79
N PHE A 37 7.40 2.95 -5.27
CA PHE A 37 8.32 2.69 -6.37
C PHE A 37 9.48 1.78 -5.98
N THR A 38 10.04 1.93 -4.78
CA THR A 38 11.15 1.05 -4.32
C THR A 38 10.66 -0.36 -4.02
N LEU A 39 9.38 -0.52 -3.66
CA LEU A 39 8.76 -1.79 -3.34
C LEU A 39 7.93 -2.41 -4.49
N VAL A 40 7.99 -1.84 -5.69
CA VAL A 40 7.11 -2.22 -6.80
C VAL A 40 7.20 -3.69 -7.19
N SER A 41 8.40 -4.29 -7.10
CA SER A 41 8.63 -5.69 -7.45
C SER A 41 7.97 -6.63 -6.45
N GLN A 42 8.13 -6.39 -5.14
CA GLN A 42 7.51 -7.17 -4.07
C GLN A 42 5.98 -7.06 -4.13
N ILE A 43 5.45 -5.84 -4.33
CA ILE A 43 4.01 -5.63 -4.46
C ILE A 43 3.50 -6.36 -5.71
N ARG A 44 4.25 -6.38 -6.82
CA ARG A 44 3.88 -7.14 -8.02
C ARG A 44 3.85 -8.64 -7.75
N THR A 45 4.87 -9.19 -7.10
CA THR A 45 4.90 -10.61 -6.74
C THR A 45 3.69 -11.00 -5.88
N LEU A 46 3.31 -10.19 -4.90
CA LEU A 46 2.10 -10.44 -4.10
C LEU A 46 0.83 -10.47 -4.96
N ARG A 47 0.69 -9.54 -5.92
CA ARG A 47 -0.45 -9.55 -6.84
C ARG A 47 -0.47 -10.75 -7.77
N ASP A 48 0.70 -11.17 -8.26
CA ASP A 48 0.82 -12.36 -9.12
C ASP A 48 0.46 -13.65 -8.36
N LEU A 49 0.63 -13.66 -7.03
CA LEU A 49 0.14 -14.71 -6.12
C LEU A 49 -1.36 -14.59 -5.78
N GLY A 50 -2.09 -13.62 -6.36
CA GLY A 50 -3.53 -13.45 -6.19
C GLY A 50 -3.94 -12.55 -5.03
N TYR A 51 -3.00 -11.90 -4.33
CA TYR A 51 -3.34 -11.01 -3.23
C TYR A 51 -3.89 -9.67 -3.69
N GLN A 52 -4.84 -9.14 -2.94
CA GLN A 52 -5.20 -7.73 -2.96
C GLN A 52 -4.20 -6.96 -2.08
N THR A 53 -3.32 -6.20 -2.71
CA THR A 53 -2.27 -5.42 -2.04
C THR A 53 -2.78 -4.06 -1.57
N HIS A 54 -2.38 -3.68 -0.36
CA HIS A 54 -2.68 -2.39 0.27
C HIS A 54 -1.37 -1.72 0.70
N PHE A 55 -0.88 -0.78 -0.09
CA PHE A 55 0.29 0.01 0.25
C PHE A 55 -0.12 1.17 1.16
N VAL A 56 0.53 1.28 2.32
CA VAL A 56 0.27 2.34 3.30
C VAL A 56 1.35 3.41 3.17
N GLU A 57 0.98 4.59 2.68
CA GLU A 57 1.85 5.76 2.75
C GLU A 57 1.88 6.24 4.21
N LEU A 58 3.03 6.06 4.86
CA LEU A 58 3.23 6.47 6.24
C LEU A 58 3.30 8.01 6.34
N PRO A 59 2.84 8.60 7.46
CA PRO A 59 2.93 10.04 7.66
C PRO A 59 4.35 10.57 7.50
N GLY A 60 4.49 11.71 6.81
CA GLY A 60 5.78 12.32 6.51
C GLY A 60 6.47 11.78 5.25
N PHE A 61 5.87 10.80 4.56
CA PHE A 61 6.32 10.30 3.26
C PHE A 61 5.26 10.56 2.19
N GLY A 62 5.70 10.85 0.96
CA GLY A 62 4.84 11.27 -0.14
C GLY A 62 4.82 12.79 -0.30
N LEU A 63 5.73 13.29 -1.15
CA LEU A 63 5.59 14.60 -1.80
C LEU A 63 4.63 14.45 -2.99
#